data_AF-A0A6L3F2B6-F1
#
_entry.id   AF-A0A6L3F2B6-F1
#
_cell.length_a   1.000
_cell.length_b   1.000
_cell.length_c   1.000
_cell.angle_alpha   90.00
_cell.angle_beta   90.00
_cell.angle_gamma   90.00
#
_symmetry.space_group_name_H-M   'P 1'
#
loop_
_entity.id
_entity.type
_entity.pdbx_description
1 polymer ?
#
loop_
_entity_poly.entity_id
_entity_poly.type
_entity_poly.pdbx_seq_one_letter_code
_entity_poly.pdbx_strand_id
1 'polypeptide(L)'
;MIPAFPAVIVGGPPHSGKSVLVYSLTKALRAINVPHYVLRACPDGEGDWANEADQSLVNTLRIKGEFTPAFTKKIDRFLQQRHMPLIVDVGGLPNDEQQALFRHATHAILLVGEDKNAPVSYSENMAYWQNIMTQQGVAVIAQIKSVLHGENQLISSIPILTGVMAGLERGQIAIGPVFDAVIEKLSDVFAYDSEEILAYHMAQSPVEITLDLPSLAQTLGTEDGYWQPNQLVDLWDYLPTKTPLGVYGRSANWVYAALAMIAYPEPVWLFDVRLGWVQPPELSVGNLKDNEVQTGWDVSAEDYDSFTMLHMKTHAQYLDIDDAQKLPLVAVPRQKGVIVSGKIPQWLVMAVIRQVAPGVPWTAVYQPPLGCAVVVHSQNDTVLVGKCIPV
;
A
#
# COMPACT_ATOMS: atom_id res chain seq x y z
N MET A 1 -8.09 -18.26 17.45
CA MET A 1 -8.66 -17.53 16.30
C MET A 1 -8.59 -16.06 16.67
N ILE A 2 -7.80 -15.25 15.95
CA ILE A 2 -7.80 -13.80 16.21
C ILE A 2 -9.20 -13.29 15.80
N PRO A 3 -9.91 -12.51 16.65
CA PRO A 3 -11.13 -11.83 16.22
C PRO A 3 -10.83 -10.99 14.98
N ALA A 4 -11.82 -10.76 14.12
CA ALA A 4 -11.61 -9.93 12.93
C ALA A 4 -10.98 -8.59 13.35
N PHE A 5 -9.81 -8.26 12.80
CA PHE A 5 -9.09 -7.02 13.14
C PHE A 5 -10.03 -5.81 12.99
N PRO A 6 -9.86 -4.74 13.79
CA PRO A 6 -10.69 -3.56 13.70
C PRO A 6 -10.46 -2.83 12.38
N ALA A 7 -11.49 -2.12 11.94
CA ALA A 7 -11.41 -1.16 10.85
C ALA A 7 -12.07 0.15 11.29
N VAL A 8 -11.34 1.25 11.18
CA VAL A 8 -11.75 2.59 11.61
C VAL A 8 -11.89 3.48 10.38
N ILE A 9 -13.11 3.90 10.06
CA ILE A 9 -13.37 4.83 8.97
C ILE A 9 -12.95 6.24 9.38
N VAL A 10 -12.27 6.96 8.50
CA VAL A 10 -12.08 8.41 8.60
C VAL A 10 -13.05 9.06 7.61
N GLY A 11 -14.22 9.46 8.10
CA GLY A 11 -15.34 9.98 7.32
C GLY A 11 -15.49 11.50 7.45
N GLY A 12 -16.12 12.13 6.47
CA GLY A 12 -16.35 13.57 6.47
C GLY A 12 -16.47 14.15 5.06
N PRO A 13 -17.09 15.34 4.90
CA PRO A 13 -17.30 15.94 3.58
C PRO A 13 -15.98 16.26 2.85
N PRO A 14 -16.02 16.55 1.53
CA PRO A 14 -14.84 16.98 0.79
C PRO A 14 -14.13 18.15 1.49
N HIS A 15 -12.81 18.25 1.31
CA HIS A 15 -11.99 19.36 1.83
C HIS A 15 -11.92 19.50 3.37
N SER A 16 -12.40 18.52 4.14
CA SER A 16 -12.34 18.57 5.62
C SER A 16 -10.95 18.32 6.23
N GLY A 17 -9.93 17.97 5.43
CA GLY A 17 -8.58 17.61 5.93
C GLY A 17 -8.35 16.12 6.18
N LYS A 18 -9.22 15.22 5.70
CA LYS A 18 -9.14 13.76 5.93
C LYS A 18 -7.78 13.17 5.56
N SER A 19 -7.29 13.41 4.34
CA SER A 19 -6.01 12.87 3.88
C SER A 19 -4.83 13.32 4.74
N VAL A 20 -4.86 14.55 5.26
CA VAL A 20 -3.83 15.12 6.17
C VAL A 20 -3.92 14.46 7.54
N LEU A 21 -5.14 14.28 8.08
CA LEU A 21 -5.37 13.57 9.33
C LEU A 21 -4.89 12.11 9.24
N VAL A 22 -5.30 11.36 8.21
CA VAL A 22 -4.88 9.96 7.98
C VAL A 22 -3.36 9.86 7.89
N TYR A 23 -2.72 10.78 7.16
CA TYR A 23 -1.27 10.85 7.04
C TYR A 23 -0.57 11.11 8.37
N SER A 24 -1.08 12.07 9.15
CA SER A 24 -0.53 12.42 10.46
C SER A 24 -0.69 11.26 11.45
N LEU A 25 -1.87 10.64 11.49
CA LEU A 25 -2.14 9.48 12.34
C LEU A 25 -1.22 8.30 11.99
N THR A 26 -1.04 7.97 10.71
CA THR A 26 -0.17 6.84 10.35
C THR A 26 1.29 7.10 10.73
N LYS A 27 1.77 8.34 10.62
CA LYS A 27 3.12 8.71 11.10
C LYS A 27 3.24 8.56 12.61
N ALA A 28 2.30 9.11 13.38
CA ALA A 28 2.34 9.06 14.84
C ALA A 28 2.21 7.62 15.38
N LEU A 29 1.25 6.85 14.87
CA LEU A 29 1.03 5.45 15.26
C LEU A 29 2.24 4.55 14.91
N ARG A 30 2.89 4.77 13.77
CA ARG A 30 4.14 4.06 13.42
C ARG A 30 5.27 4.41 14.39
N ALA A 31 5.39 5.66 14.82
CA ALA A 31 6.43 6.09 15.75
C ALA A 31 6.31 5.42 17.13
N ILE A 32 5.11 4.97 17.50
CA ILE A 32 4.85 4.20 18.73
C ILE A 32 4.56 2.71 18.46
N ASN A 33 4.92 2.21 17.27
CA ASN A 33 4.81 0.79 16.88
C ASN A 33 3.40 0.18 16.97
N VAL A 34 2.34 0.97 16.76
CA VAL A 34 0.98 0.43 16.66
C VAL A 34 0.78 -0.22 15.29
N PRO A 35 0.51 -1.54 15.21
CA PRO A 35 0.37 -2.24 13.94
C PRO A 35 -0.93 -1.84 13.24
N HIS A 36 -0.81 -1.31 12.01
CA HIS A 36 -1.97 -0.91 11.20
C HIS A 36 -1.64 -0.83 9.71
N TYR A 37 -2.69 -0.81 8.90
CA TYR A 37 -2.63 -0.52 7.47
C TYR A 37 -3.62 0.58 7.08
N VAL A 38 -3.21 1.46 6.19
CA VAL A 38 -4.10 2.48 5.62
C VAL A 38 -4.72 1.93 4.35
N LEU A 39 -6.02 1.62 4.39
CA LEU A 39 -6.81 1.25 3.24
C LEU A 39 -7.39 2.53 2.60
N ARG A 40 -6.96 2.85 1.39
CA ARG A 40 -7.50 3.97 0.61
C ARG A 40 -8.74 3.48 -0.14
N ALA A 41 -9.91 3.72 0.43
CA ALA A 41 -11.21 3.29 -0.09
C ALA A 41 -11.83 4.31 -1.06
N CYS A 42 -11.02 5.21 -1.62
CA CYS A 42 -11.39 6.21 -2.60
C CYS A 42 -10.38 6.18 -3.77
N PRO A 43 -10.81 6.14 -5.04
CA PRO A 43 -9.92 6.15 -6.20
C PRO A 43 -9.50 7.59 -6.55
N ASP A 44 -9.08 8.40 -5.58
CA ASP A 44 -8.71 9.81 -5.81
C ASP A 44 -7.26 10.01 -6.29
N GLY A 45 -6.50 8.91 -6.41
CA GLY A 45 -5.10 8.93 -6.82
C GLY A 45 -4.17 9.49 -5.74
N GLU A 46 -4.66 9.63 -4.50
CA GLU A 46 -3.90 10.15 -3.37
C GLU A 46 -3.21 9.02 -2.58
N GLY A 47 -2.12 9.40 -1.91
CA GLY A 47 -1.36 8.54 -1.01
C GLY A 47 -0.41 9.39 -0.17
N ASP A 48 0.45 8.77 0.63
CA ASP A 48 1.37 9.49 1.52
C ASP A 48 2.26 10.49 0.74
N TRP A 49 2.66 10.12 -0.49
CA TRP A 49 3.43 10.96 -1.42
C TRP A 49 2.75 12.30 -1.76
N ALA A 50 1.41 12.37 -1.76
CA ALA A 50 0.67 13.58 -2.10
C ALA A 50 0.76 14.65 -0.97
N ASN A 51 1.07 14.21 0.25
CA ASN A 51 1.36 15.09 1.38
C ASN A 51 2.86 15.43 1.49
N GLU A 52 3.74 14.60 0.94
CA GLU A 52 5.20 14.73 1.05
C GLU A 52 5.85 15.50 -0.10
N ALA A 53 5.23 15.48 -1.28
CA ALA A 53 5.74 16.16 -2.47
C ALA A 53 5.23 17.60 -2.61
N ASP A 54 5.95 18.39 -3.41
CA ASP A 54 5.53 19.73 -3.80
C ASP A 54 4.12 19.72 -4.44
N GLN A 55 3.24 20.62 -4.02
CA GLN A 55 1.83 20.58 -4.42
C GLN A 55 1.62 20.86 -5.92
N SER A 56 2.51 21.60 -6.58
CA SER A 56 2.45 21.80 -8.03
C SER A 56 2.77 20.49 -8.77
N LEU A 57 3.73 19.72 -8.26
CA LEU A 57 4.07 18.40 -8.78
C LEU A 57 2.94 17.38 -8.51
N VAL A 58 2.35 17.39 -7.31
CA VAL A 58 1.21 16.54 -6.97
C VAL A 58 0.02 16.80 -7.89
N ASN A 59 -0.32 18.07 -8.14
CA ASN A 59 -1.41 18.42 -9.04
C ASN A 59 -1.14 17.98 -10.49
N THR A 60 0.11 17.97 -10.92
CA THR A 60 0.50 17.54 -12.27
C THR A 60 0.46 16.01 -12.43
N LEU A 61 0.85 15.27 -11.38
CA LEU A 61 0.97 13.81 -11.44
C LEU A 61 -0.28 13.06 -10.96
N ARG A 62 -1.14 13.68 -10.15
CA ARG A 62 -2.32 13.02 -9.56
C ARG A 62 -3.37 12.77 -10.64
N ILE A 63 -3.60 11.49 -10.92
CA ILE A 63 -4.69 11.02 -11.78
C ILE A 63 -5.79 10.47 -10.87
N LYS A 64 -6.95 11.11 -10.88
CA LYS A 64 -8.14 10.60 -10.19
C LYS A 64 -8.71 9.45 -10.99
N GLY A 65 -8.92 8.31 -10.34
CA GLY A 65 -9.70 7.20 -10.88
C GLY A 65 -11.20 7.40 -10.67
N GLU A 66 -11.96 6.40 -11.09
CA GLU A 66 -13.42 6.38 -10.97
C GLU A 66 -13.87 5.28 -10.00
N PHE A 67 -14.99 5.51 -9.34
CA PHE A 67 -15.68 4.46 -8.58
C PHE A 67 -16.35 3.49 -9.54
N THR A 68 -15.65 2.42 -9.88
CA THR A 68 -16.17 1.32 -10.70
C THR A 68 -16.70 0.19 -9.80
N PRO A 69 -17.66 -0.63 -10.27
CA PRO A 69 -18.10 -1.82 -9.53
C PRO A 69 -16.94 -2.75 -9.15
N ALA A 70 -15.93 -2.87 -10.03
CA ALA A 70 -14.73 -3.64 -9.76
C ALA A 70 -13.92 -3.05 -8.60
N PHE A 71 -13.78 -1.72 -8.53
CA PHE A 71 -13.13 -1.06 -7.39
C PHE A 71 -13.91 -1.28 -6.09
N THR A 72 -15.23 -1.05 -6.09
CA THR A 72 -16.10 -1.27 -4.92
C THR A 72 -15.98 -2.70 -4.39
N LYS A 73 -16.03 -3.71 -5.28
CA LYS A 73 -15.86 -5.13 -4.93
C LYS A 73 -14.49 -5.42 -4.31
N LYS A 74 -13.41 -4.78 -4.79
CA LYS A 74 -12.07 -4.92 -4.18
C LYS A 74 -12.05 -4.36 -2.76
N ILE A 75 -12.60 -3.17 -2.55
CA ILE A 75 -12.69 -2.57 -1.21
C ILE A 75 -13.51 -3.45 -0.27
N ASP A 76 -14.65 -3.98 -0.74
CA ASP A 76 -15.48 -4.91 0.02
C ASP A 76 -14.68 -6.13 0.49
N ARG A 77 -13.94 -6.78 -0.43
CA ARG A 77 -13.06 -7.89 -0.10
C ARG A 77 -12.01 -7.52 0.94
N PHE A 78 -11.30 -6.40 0.76
CA PHE A 78 -10.25 -5.95 1.69
C PHE A 78 -10.80 -5.62 3.08
N LEU A 79 -12.02 -5.08 3.13
CA LEU A 79 -12.71 -4.84 4.40
C LEU A 79 -13.15 -6.14 5.04
N GLN A 80 -13.58 -7.17 4.31
CA GLN A 80 -13.99 -8.45 4.90
C GLN A 80 -12.80 -9.32 5.33
N GLN A 81 -11.71 -9.30 4.57
CA GLN A 81 -10.54 -10.16 4.75
C GLN A 81 -9.36 -9.35 5.28
N ARG A 82 -9.50 -8.85 6.50
CA ARG A 82 -8.48 -8.00 7.12
C ARG A 82 -7.38 -8.86 7.73
N HIS A 83 -6.15 -8.54 7.37
CA HIS A 83 -4.96 -9.15 7.96
C HIS A 83 -4.23 -8.23 8.95
N MET A 84 -4.71 -6.99 9.14
CA MET A 84 -4.24 -6.08 10.17
C MET A 84 -5.35 -5.09 10.55
N PRO A 85 -5.21 -4.39 11.69
CA PRO A 85 -6.02 -3.21 11.98
C PRO A 85 -6.00 -2.22 10.82
N LEU A 86 -7.16 -1.70 10.42
CA LEU A 86 -7.29 -0.78 9.28
C LEU A 86 -7.68 0.62 9.70
N ILE A 87 -6.99 1.61 9.13
CA ILE A 87 -7.51 2.97 8.96
C ILE A 87 -8.08 3.05 7.54
N VAL A 88 -9.37 3.31 7.42
CA VAL A 88 -10.10 3.32 6.14
C VAL A 88 -10.38 4.75 5.73
N ASP A 89 -9.65 5.23 4.73
CA ASP A 89 -9.80 6.58 4.18
C ASP A 89 -10.86 6.57 3.06
N VAL A 90 -11.99 7.21 3.30
CA VAL A 90 -13.18 7.16 2.41
C VAL A 90 -13.40 8.49 1.69
N GLY A 91 -14.06 8.40 0.53
CA GLY A 91 -14.46 9.58 -0.24
C GLY A 91 -15.42 10.50 0.54
N GLY A 92 -15.44 11.79 0.19
CA GLY A 92 -16.24 12.79 0.91
C GLY A 92 -17.74 12.80 0.59
N LEU A 93 -18.17 12.12 -0.48
CA LEU A 93 -19.55 12.06 -0.93
C LEU A 93 -19.90 10.61 -1.30
N PRO A 94 -19.97 9.68 -0.33
CA PRO A 94 -20.22 8.29 -0.64
C PRO A 94 -21.68 8.10 -1.10
N ASN A 95 -21.87 7.38 -2.21
CA ASN A 95 -23.21 6.94 -2.64
C ASN A 95 -23.71 5.75 -1.79
N ASP A 96 -24.97 5.34 -1.97
CA ASP A 96 -25.57 4.27 -1.16
C ASP A 96 -24.81 2.93 -1.22
N GLU A 97 -24.29 2.56 -2.39
CA GLU A 97 -23.47 1.35 -2.56
C GLU A 97 -22.16 1.42 -1.76
N GLN A 98 -21.49 2.57 -1.79
CA GLN A 98 -20.26 2.81 -1.04
C GLN A 98 -20.52 2.89 0.46
N GLN A 99 -21.64 3.50 0.88
CA GLN A 99 -22.06 3.54 2.28
C GLN A 99 -22.33 2.13 2.81
N ALA A 100 -22.94 1.25 2.00
CA ALA A 100 -23.19 -0.13 2.39
C ALA A 100 -21.91 -0.93 2.71
N LEU A 101 -20.74 -0.53 2.16
CA LEU A 101 -19.45 -1.13 2.52
C LEU A 101 -19.05 -0.84 3.96
N PHE A 102 -19.50 0.27 4.53
CA PHE A 102 -19.10 0.71 5.86
C PHE A 102 -19.57 -0.24 6.95
N ARG A 103 -20.59 -1.07 6.71
CA ARG A 103 -21.02 -2.14 7.63
C ARG A 103 -19.93 -3.13 8.00
N HIS A 104 -18.87 -3.22 7.19
CA HIS A 104 -17.73 -4.08 7.47
C HIS A 104 -16.73 -3.42 8.43
N ALA A 105 -16.81 -2.11 8.64
CA ALA A 105 -15.99 -1.40 9.61
C ALA A 105 -16.52 -1.56 11.04
N THR A 106 -15.63 -1.34 12.00
CA THR A 106 -15.95 -1.46 13.44
C THR A 106 -16.21 -0.10 14.07
N HIS A 107 -15.45 0.93 13.68
CA HIS A 107 -15.53 2.25 14.28
C HIS A 107 -15.40 3.34 13.22
N ALA A 108 -15.70 4.59 13.61
CA ALA A 108 -15.53 5.76 12.77
C ALA A 108 -15.00 6.98 13.55
N ILE A 109 -14.14 7.74 12.88
CA ILE A 109 -13.72 9.10 13.22
C ILE A 109 -14.39 10.00 12.18
N LEU A 110 -15.22 10.93 12.64
CA LEU A 110 -15.90 11.90 11.78
C LEU A 110 -15.17 13.25 11.85
N LEU A 111 -14.74 13.76 10.71
CA LEU A 111 -14.03 15.03 10.57
C LEU A 111 -14.83 15.95 9.65
N VAL A 112 -15.44 16.99 10.21
CA VAL A 112 -16.34 17.88 9.46
C VAL A 112 -15.82 19.30 9.51
N GLY A 113 -15.56 19.87 8.33
CA GLY A 113 -15.19 21.27 8.19
C GLY A 113 -16.35 22.24 8.44
N GLU A 114 -16.03 23.46 8.86
CA GLU A 114 -16.99 24.56 8.88
C GLU A 114 -16.85 25.41 7.61
N ASP A 115 -17.94 25.51 6.83
CA ASP A 115 -18.05 26.55 5.81
C ASP A 115 -18.44 27.86 6.47
N LYS A 116 -17.50 28.82 6.52
CA LYS A 116 -17.73 30.15 7.12
C LYS A 116 -18.88 30.91 6.44
N ASN A 117 -19.22 30.57 5.20
CA ASN A 117 -20.32 31.20 4.46
C ASN A 117 -21.66 30.48 4.63
N ALA A 118 -21.68 29.31 5.28
CA ALA A 118 -22.89 28.54 5.56
C ALA A 118 -22.75 27.73 6.87
N PRO A 119 -22.89 28.36 8.06
CA PRO A 119 -22.73 27.67 9.36
C PRO A 119 -23.71 26.51 9.59
N VAL A 120 -24.86 26.55 8.91
CA VAL A 120 -25.86 25.47 8.87
C VAL A 120 -25.24 24.15 8.35
N SER A 121 -24.19 24.25 7.53
CA SER A 121 -23.45 23.13 6.93
C SER A 121 -22.75 22.22 7.95
N TYR A 122 -22.22 22.72 9.08
CA TYR A 122 -21.47 21.85 10.01
C TYR A 122 -22.39 20.83 10.69
N SER A 123 -23.47 21.30 11.32
CA SER A 123 -24.39 20.44 12.07
C SER A 123 -25.09 19.46 11.13
N GLU A 124 -25.49 19.91 9.93
CA GLU A 124 -26.10 19.04 8.92
C GLU A 124 -25.13 17.99 8.38
N ASN A 125 -23.89 18.37 8.04
CA ASN A 125 -22.89 17.40 7.59
C ASN A 125 -22.52 16.40 8.69
N MET A 126 -22.37 16.86 9.93
CA MET A 126 -22.11 15.97 11.06
C MET A 126 -23.28 14.99 11.25
N ALA A 127 -24.52 15.48 11.26
CA ALA A 127 -25.70 14.64 11.37
C ALA A 127 -25.82 13.65 10.20
N TYR A 128 -25.51 14.08 8.97
CA TYR A 128 -25.48 13.22 7.79
C TYR A 128 -24.51 12.06 7.97
N TRP A 129 -23.25 12.34 8.32
CA TRP A 129 -22.24 11.31 8.53
C TRP A 129 -22.53 10.41 9.74
N GLN A 130 -23.06 10.97 10.83
CA GLN A 130 -23.53 10.20 11.97
C GLN A 130 -24.63 9.22 11.56
N ASN A 131 -25.63 9.70 10.79
CA ASN A 131 -26.73 8.87 10.33
C ASN A 131 -26.24 7.72 9.44
N ILE A 132 -25.27 7.96 8.54
CA ILE A 132 -24.62 6.87 7.77
C ILE A 132 -24.04 5.83 8.73
N MET A 133 -23.21 6.24 9.70
CA MET A 133 -22.56 5.29 10.62
C MET A 133 -23.58 4.53 11.46
N THR A 134 -24.64 5.19 11.94
CA THR A 134 -25.75 4.55 12.67
C THR A 134 -26.48 3.53 11.81
N GLN A 135 -26.82 3.88 10.56
CA GLN A 135 -27.49 2.96 9.63
C GLN A 135 -26.65 1.72 9.32
N GLN A 136 -25.33 1.87 9.28
CA GLN A 136 -24.40 0.77 9.01
C GLN A 136 -23.92 0.04 10.27
N GLY A 137 -24.38 0.43 11.47
CA GLY A 137 -24.00 -0.19 12.73
C GLY A 137 -22.55 0.06 13.18
N VAL A 138 -21.94 1.16 12.72
CA VAL A 138 -20.54 1.52 12.99
C VAL A 138 -20.47 2.47 14.17
N ALA A 139 -19.63 2.15 15.17
CA ALA A 139 -19.50 2.98 16.36
C ALA A 139 -18.65 4.24 16.11
N VAL A 140 -19.22 5.42 16.31
CA VAL A 140 -18.47 6.68 16.21
C VAL A 140 -17.65 6.89 17.49
N ILE A 141 -16.32 6.88 17.37
CA ILE A 141 -15.38 7.06 18.50
C ILE A 141 -14.84 8.48 18.61
N ALA A 142 -14.92 9.27 17.54
CA ALA A 142 -14.51 10.66 17.52
C ALA A 142 -15.35 11.52 16.56
N GLN A 143 -15.64 12.76 16.97
CA GLN A 143 -16.31 13.79 16.18
C GLN A 143 -15.49 15.07 16.28
N ILE A 144 -14.86 15.45 15.17
CA ILE A 144 -13.85 16.50 15.12
C ILE A 144 -14.36 17.60 14.20
N LYS A 145 -14.43 18.82 14.74
CA LYS A 145 -14.63 20.04 13.95
C LYS A 145 -13.31 20.45 13.33
N SER A 146 -13.23 20.42 12.01
CA SER A 146 -12.05 20.87 11.26
C SER A 146 -12.18 22.36 10.94
N VAL A 147 -11.16 23.14 11.28
CA VAL A 147 -11.09 24.57 10.96
C VAL A 147 -9.77 24.91 10.27
N LEU A 148 -9.79 25.85 9.32
CA LEU A 148 -8.55 26.27 8.65
C LEU A 148 -7.64 27.06 9.60
N HIS A 149 -8.22 27.98 10.37
CA HIS A 149 -7.51 28.82 11.34
C HIS A 149 -8.24 28.81 12.67
N GLY A 150 -7.52 28.57 13.75
CA GLY A 150 -8.06 28.48 15.10
C GLY A 150 -7.10 27.74 16.03
N GLU A 151 -7.54 27.49 17.25
CA GLU A 151 -6.80 26.73 18.24
C GLU A 151 -7.29 25.28 18.30
N ASN A 152 -6.36 24.34 18.48
CA ASN A 152 -6.70 22.95 18.74
C ASN A 152 -7.27 22.82 20.16
N GLN A 153 -8.48 22.28 20.29
CA GLN A 153 -9.17 22.19 21.58
C GLN A 153 -9.86 20.84 21.75
N LEU A 154 -9.48 20.10 22.78
CA LEU A 154 -10.22 18.93 23.24
C LEU A 154 -11.39 19.37 24.11
N ILE A 155 -12.60 18.96 23.74
CA ILE A 155 -13.85 19.30 24.46
C ILE A 155 -14.25 18.13 25.36
N SER A 156 -14.21 16.90 24.85
CA SER A 156 -14.44 15.69 25.63
C SER A 156 -13.63 14.52 25.09
N SER A 157 -13.24 13.59 25.95
CA SER A 157 -12.65 12.29 25.59
C SER A 157 -13.64 11.12 25.77
N ILE A 158 -14.76 11.33 26.47
CA ILE A 158 -15.72 10.28 26.87
C ILE A 158 -17.17 10.82 26.76
N PRO A 159 -18.15 10.00 26.32
CA PRO A 159 -17.99 8.65 25.77
C PRO A 159 -17.44 8.65 24.33
N ILE A 160 -17.64 9.76 23.61
CA ILE A 160 -17.14 10.01 22.27
C ILE A 160 -16.13 11.16 22.38
N LEU A 161 -14.98 11.03 21.71
CA LEU A 161 -14.00 12.10 21.64
C LEU A 161 -14.57 13.26 20.81
N THR A 162 -14.59 14.47 21.35
CA THR A 162 -15.03 15.67 20.65
C THR A 162 -14.02 16.79 20.78
N GLY A 163 -13.85 17.59 19.73
CA GLY A 163 -12.91 18.69 19.74
C GLY A 163 -12.81 19.45 18.43
N VAL A 164 -11.96 20.47 18.43
CA VAL A 164 -11.62 21.30 17.28
C VAL A 164 -10.19 21.00 16.87
N MET A 165 -9.98 20.73 15.59
CA MET A 165 -8.66 20.56 14.98
C MET A 165 -8.45 21.65 13.91
N ALA A 166 -7.38 22.42 14.07
CA ALA A 166 -7.02 23.51 13.18
C ALA A 166 -5.84 23.14 12.26
N GLY A 167 -5.78 23.75 11.08
CA GLY A 167 -4.57 23.70 10.23
C GLY A 167 -4.31 22.35 9.55
N LEU A 168 -5.35 21.59 9.23
CA LEU A 168 -5.24 20.34 8.43
C LEU A 168 -4.98 20.65 6.95
N GLU A 169 -3.87 21.31 6.68
CA GLU A 169 -3.39 21.68 5.35
C GLU A 169 -2.34 20.70 4.84
N ARG A 170 -2.25 20.54 3.51
CA ARG A 170 -1.27 19.62 2.91
C ARG A 170 0.16 20.09 3.21
N GLY A 171 1.04 19.14 3.46
CA GLY A 171 2.42 19.40 3.89
C GLY A 171 2.57 19.71 5.38
N GLN A 172 1.47 19.80 6.15
CA GLN A 172 1.49 19.96 7.60
C GLN A 172 1.27 18.61 8.30
N ILE A 173 1.69 18.55 9.57
CA ILE A 173 1.40 17.43 10.48
C ILE A 173 0.38 17.92 11.50
N ALA A 174 -0.70 17.16 11.67
CA ALA A 174 -1.69 17.41 12.70
C ALA A 174 -1.04 17.25 14.09
N ILE A 175 -1.33 18.18 14.99
CA ILE A 175 -0.79 18.23 16.35
C ILE A 175 -1.85 18.73 17.32
N GLY A 176 -1.61 18.55 18.61
CA GLY A 176 -2.40 19.14 19.69
C GLY A 176 -3.37 18.15 20.35
N PRO A 177 -4.12 18.62 21.35
CA PRO A 177 -4.75 17.73 22.33
C PRO A 177 -5.82 16.81 21.74
N VAL A 178 -6.53 17.25 20.68
CA VAL A 178 -7.50 16.39 19.96
C VAL A 178 -6.78 15.29 19.20
N PHE A 179 -5.67 15.63 18.55
CA PHE A 179 -4.88 14.66 17.79
C PHE A 179 -4.26 13.60 18.71
N ASP A 180 -3.66 14.04 19.82
CA ASP A 180 -3.07 13.14 20.82
C ASP A 180 -4.11 12.18 21.41
N ALA A 181 -5.30 12.68 21.74
CA ALA A 181 -6.40 11.85 22.24
C ALA A 181 -6.94 10.86 21.18
N VAL A 182 -6.89 11.22 19.88
CA VAL A 182 -7.24 10.27 18.80
C VAL A 182 -6.17 9.18 18.66
N ILE A 183 -4.88 9.51 18.81
CA ILE A 183 -3.80 8.53 18.81
C ILE A 183 -3.99 7.52 19.96
N GLU A 184 -4.27 8.01 21.17
CA GLU A 184 -4.54 7.16 22.34
C GLU A 184 -5.73 6.22 22.06
N LYS A 185 -6.86 6.78 21.59
CA LYS A 185 -8.05 6.00 21.26
C LYS A 185 -7.79 4.93 20.19
N LEU A 186 -7.03 5.27 19.15
CA LEU A 186 -6.66 4.31 18.10
C LEU A 186 -5.68 3.25 18.61
N SER A 187 -4.77 3.61 19.52
CA SER A 187 -3.84 2.66 20.13
C SER A 187 -4.60 1.62 20.96
N ASP A 188 -5.63 2.04 21.70
CA ASP A 188 -6.52 1.12 22.43
C ASP A 188 -7.32 0.21 21.49
N VAL A 189 -7.90 0.78 20.43
CA VAL A 189 -8.67 0.02 19.44
C VAL A 189 -7.76 -0.96 18.67
N PHE A 190 -6.51 -0.57 18.41
CA PHE A 190 -5.50 -1.35 17.70
C PHE A 190 -4.52 -2.04 18.65
N ALA A 191 -4.94 -2.36 19.88
CA ALA A 191 -4.13 -3.02 20.90
C ALA A 191 -3.86 -4.49 20.56
N TYR A 192 -3.10 -4.72 19.50
CA TYR A 192 -2.59 -5.99 19.05
C TYR A 192 -1.07 -5.99 19.15
N ASP A 193 -0.50 -7.08 19.64
CA ASP A 193 0.94 -7.25 19.65
C ASP A 193 1.44 -7.55 18.23
N SER A 194 2.48 -6.82 17.80
CA SER A 194 3.11 -7.01 16.50
C SER A 194 3.75 -8.39 16.37
N GLU A 195 4.29 -8.95 17.45
CA GLU A 195 4.88 -10.29 17.47
C GLU A 195 3.79 -11.38 17.34
N GLU A 196 2.64 -11.20 17.99
CA GLU A 196 1.50 -12.11 17.85
C GLU A 196 0.91 -12.07 16.43
N ILE A 197 0.79 -10.88 15.83
CA ILE A 197 0.35 -10.73 14.44
C ILE A 197 1.34 -11.43 13.50
N LEU A 198 2.64 -11.20 13.68
CA LEU A 198 3.69 -11.85 12.89
C LEU A 198 3.57 -13.37 13.02
N ALA A 199 3.55 -13.90 14.24
CA ALA A 199 3.46 -15.34 14.50
C ALA A 199 2.19 -15.95 13.87
N TYR A 200 1.06 -15.24 13.94
CA TYR A 200 -0.19 -15.66 13.32
C TYR A 200 -0.09 -15.75 11.79
N HIS A 201 0.54 -14.77 11.13
CA HIS A 201 0.75 -14.80 9.69
C HIS A 201 1.76 -15.87 9.27
N MET A 202 2.86 -16.01 10.01
CA MET A 202 3.87 -17.05 9.81
C MET A 202 3.26 -18.45 9.88
N ALA A 203 2.41 -18.70 10.88
CA ALA A 203 1.74 -19.98 11.06
C ALA A 203 0.74 -20.32 9.93
N GLN A 204 0.32 -19.33 9.14
CA GLN A 204 -0.55 -19.52 7.97
C GLN A 204 0.22 -19.57 6.65
N SER A 205 1.54 -19.49 6.70
CA SER A 205 2.35 -19.61 5.48
C SER A 205 2.04 -20.94 4.78
N PRO A 206 1.81 -20.93 3.45
CA PRO A 206 1.54 -22.16 2.70
C PRO A 206 2.76 -23.09 2.56
N VAL A 207 3.93 -22.68 3.04
CA VAL A 207 5.21 -23.38 2.86
C VAL A 207 6.02 -23.38 4.15
N GLU A 208 6.89 -24.37 4.28
CA GLU A 208 7.71 -24.59 5.48
C GLU A 208 8.76 -23.47 5.67
N ILE A 209 9.49 -23.13 4.60
CA ILE A 209 10.51 -22.09 4.66
C ILE A 209 9.86 -20.74 4.44
N THR A 210 9.62 -20.02 5.54
CA THR A 210 9.03 -18.69 5.52
C THR A 210 10.01 -17.66 6.08
N LEU A 211 10.25 -16.62 5.31
CA LEU A 211 11.22 -15.58 5.59
C LEU A 211 10.51 -14.36 6.18
N ASP A 212 10.93 -13.94 7.37
CA ASP A 212 10.67 -12.60 7.88
C ASP A 212 11.78 -11.65 7.40
N LEU A 213 11.47 -10.81 6.41
CA LEU A 213 12.48 -9.99 5.73
C LEU A 213 13.20 -9.00 6.65
N PRO A 214 12.54 -8.30 7.60
CA PRO A 214 13.24 -7.51 8.62
C PRO A 214 14.26 -8.31 9.42
N SER A 215 13.89 -9.49 9.94
CA SER A 215 14.82 -10.34 10.70
C SER A 215 15.95 -10.88 9.83
N LEU A 216 15.65 -11.27 8.58
CA LEU A 216 16.65 -11.72 7.63
C LEU A 216 17.65 -10.61 7.27
N ALA A 217 17.16 -9.38 7.09
CA ALA A 217 17.99 -8.21 6.84
C ALA A 217 18.98 -7.99 7.99
N GLN A 218 18.52 -8.07 9.24
CA GLN A 218 19.38 -7.96 10.42
C GLN A 218 20.42 -9.10 10.47
N THR A 219 20.00 -10.32 10.12
CA THR A 219 20.88 -11.51 10.09
C THR A 219 22.00 -11.35 9.06
N LEU A 220 21.71 -10.73 7.91
CA LEU A 220 22.67 -10.44 6.86
C LEU A 220 23.41 -9.09 7.06
N GLY A 221 23.32 -8.52 8.27
CA GLY A 221 24.09 -7.33 8.65
C GLY A 221 23.67 -6.04 7.98
N THR A 222 22.40 -5.89 7.59
CA THR A 222 21.90 -4.57 7.11
C THR A 222 21.99 -3.53 8.22
N GLU A 223 22.57 -2.37 7.88
CA GLU A 223 22.55 -1.18 8.74
C GLU A 223 21.17 -0.51 8.66
N ASP A 224 20.61 -0.13 9.80
CA ASP A 224 19.34 0.60 9.92
C ASP A 224 18.12 -0.05 9.21
N GLY A 225 18.20 -1.36 8.91
CA GLY A 225 17.14 -2.11 8.22
C GLY A 225 17.05 -1.85 6.71
N TYR A 226 18.04 -1.19 6.11
CA TYR A 226 18.08 -0.93 4.67
C TYR A 226 19.00 -1.93 3.95
N TRP A 227 18.42 -2.65 3.00
CA TRP A 227 19.17 -3.55 2.13
C TRP A 227 20.10 -2.77 1.19
N GLN A 228 21.33 -3.24 1.06
CA GLN A 228 22.32 -2.77 0.10
C GLN A 228 22.41 -3.73 -1.09
N PRO A 229 22.56 -3.25 -2.33
CA PRO A 229 22.56 -4.10 -3.51
C PRO A 229 23.56 -5.28 -3.47
N ASN A 230 24.75 -5.06 -2.92
CA ASN A 230 25.79 -6.09 -2.79
C ASN A 230 25.38 -7.26 -1.87
N GLN A 231 24.47 -7.05 -0.92
CA GLN A 231 23.97 -8.09 -0.02
C GLN A 231 23.05 -9.10 -0.72
N LEU A 232 22.68 -8.87 -1.98
CA LEU A 232 22.00 -9.91 -2.75
C LEU A 232 22.86 -11.16 -2.89
N VAL A 233 24.19 -11.03 -3.02
CA VAL A 233 25.06 -12.20 -3.11
C VAL A 233 24.96 -13.04 -1.84
N ASP A 234 25.05 -12.40 -0.67
CA ASP A 234 24.90 -13.06 0.62
C ASP A 234 23.52 -13.72 0.77
N LEU A 235 22.47 -13.09 0.25
CA LEU A 235 21.12 -13.65 0.23
C LEU A 235 21.02 -14.94 -0.63
N TRP A 236 21.65 -14.94 -1.81
CA TRP A 236 21.70 -16.11 -2.70
C TRP A 236 22.51 -17.25 -2.08
N ASP A 237 23.58 -16.94 -1.36
CA ASP A 237 24.43 -17.94 -0.69
C ASP A 237 23.78 -18.50 0.60
N TYR A 238 22.99 -17.67 1.30
CA TYR A 238 22.34 -18.04 2.56
C TYR A 238 21.11 -18.94 2.37
N LEU A 239 20.33 -18.71 1.31
CA LEU A 239 19.04 -19.37 1.12
C LEU A 239 19.13 -20.64 0.25
N PRO A 240 18.30 -21.65 0.52
CA PRO A 240 18.21 -22.81 -0.36
C PRO A 240 17.59 -22.41 -1.71
N THR A 241 18.34 -22.64 -2.78
CA THR A 241 17.82 -22.43 -4.15
C THR A 241 16.82 -23.52 -4.52
N LYS A 242 15.89 -23.22 -5.44
CA LYS A 242 14.91 -24.19 -5.98
C LYS A 242 14.11 -24.89 -4.89
N THR A 243 13.70 -24.13 -3.87
CA THR A 243 12.88 -24.60 -2.76
C THR A 243 11.68 -23.67 -2.62
N PRO A 244 10.48 -24.16 -2.25
CA PRO A 244 9.35 -23.29 -2.02
C PRO A 244 9.63 -22.28 -0.90
N LEU A 245 9.38 -20.99 -1.15
CA LEU A 245 9.65 -19.91 -0.19
C LEU A 245 8.40 -19.08 0.11
N GLY A 246 8.17 -18.78 1.39
CA GLY A 246 7.22 -17.79 1.86
C GLY A 246 7.97 -16.50 2.20
N VAL A 247 7.46 -15.36 1.78
CA VAL A 247 8.09 -14.05 1.96
C VAL A 247 7.14 -13.11 2.72
N TYR A 248 7.58 -12.65 3.89
CA TYR A 248 6.83 -11.74 4.76
C TYR A 248 7.63 -10.51 5.16
N GLY A 249 6.92 -9.42 5.43
CA GLY A 249 7.52 -8.18 5.90
C GLY A 249 7.92 -7.25 4.75
N ARG A 250 8.41 -6.07 5.11
CA ARG A 250 8.76 -5.00 4.17
C ARG A 250 10.22 -5.09 3.76
N SER A 251 10.49 -4.85 2.48
CA SER A 251 11.84 -4.71 1.93
C SER A 251 11.83 -3.90 0.63
N ALA A 252 13.00 -3.73 0.01
CA ALA A 252 13.14 -3.14 -1.31
C ALA A 252 12.55 -4.08 -2.39
N ASN A 253 12.01 -3.50 -3.47
CA ASN A 253 11.41 -4.24 -4.59
C ASN A 253 12.37 -5.29 -5.21
N TRP A 254 13.65 -4.95 -5.32
CA TRP A 254 14.68 -5.81 -5.87
C TRP A 254 15.01 -7.02 -4.97
N VAL A 255 14.75 -6.96 -3.66
CA VAL A 255 14.86 -8.13 -2.77
C VAL A 255 13.75 -9.14 -3.07
N TYR A 256 12.50 -8.68 -3.22
CA TYR A 256 11.40 -9.56 -3.62
C TYR A 256 11.66 -10.21 -4.99
N ALA A 257 12.19 -9.44 -5.94
CA ALA A 257 12.58 -9.94 -7.25
C ALA A 257 13.67 -11.02 -7.18
N ALA A 258 14.71 -10.82 -6.37
CA ALA A 258 15.76 -11.82 -6.16
C ALA A 258 15.21 -13.10 -5.54
N LEU A 259 14.39 -12.98 -4.48
CA LEU A 259 13.74 -14.13 -3.82
C LEU A 259 12.84 -14.93 -4.77
N ALA A 260 12.16 -14.23 -5.68
CA ALA A 260 11.33 -14.88 -6.69
C ALA A 260 12.15 -15.79 -7.62
N MET A 261 13.43 -15.46 -7.87
CA MET A 261 14.37 -16.25 -8.66
C MET A 261 15.15 -17.28 -7.84
N ILE A 262 15.45 -17.02 -6.57
CA ILE A 262 16.05 -18.02 -5.65
C ILE A 262 15.13 -19.24 -5.54
N ALA A 263 13.82 -19.02 -5.40
CA ALA A 263 12.84 -20.10 -5.36
C ALA A 263 12.64 -20.79 -6.73
N TYR A 264 12.86 -20.09 -7.85
CA TYR A 264 12.51 -20.60 -9.18
C TYR A 264 13.24 -21.92 -9.53
N PRO A 265 12.56 -22.96 -10.09
CA PRO A 265 11.18 -22.94 -10.59
C PRO A 265 10.11 -23.22 -9.54
N GLU A 266 10.48 -23.51 -8.29
CA GLU A 266 9.53 -23.81 -7.22
C GLU A 266 8.62 -22.60 -6.90
N PRO A 267 7.47 -22.86 -6.25
CA PRO A 267 6.55 -21.81 -5.85
C PRO A 267 7.17 -20.80 -4.88
N VAL A 268 6.78 -19.54 -5.02
CA VAL A 268 7.06 -18.50 -4.04
C VAL A 268 5.76 -17.84 -3.63
N TRP A 269 5.60 -17.59 -2.34
CA TRP A 269 4.43 -16.94 -1.77
C TRP A 269 4.85 -15.61 -1.15
N LEU A 270 4.07 -14.57 -1.39
CA LEU A 270 4.23 -13.25 -0.78
C LEU A 270 3.04 -12.99 0.13
N PHE A 271 3.31 -12.53 1.35
CA PHE A 271 2.27 -11.98 2.20
C PHE A 271 2.00 -10.50 1.83
N ASP A 272 0.84 -10.21 1.25
CA ASP A 272 0.32 -8.85 1.07
C ASP A 272 -0.78 -8.59 2.10
N VAL A 273 -0.67 -7.50 2.86
CA VAL A 273 -1.61 -7.17 3.95
C VAL A 273 -3.07 -7.10 3.49
N ARG A 274 -3.32 -6.83 2.20
CA ARG A 274 -4.68 -6.76 1.62
C ARG A 274 -5.18 -8.10 1.08
N LEU A 275 -4.27 -9.01 0.73
CA LEU A 275 -4.58 -10.25 0.00
C LEU A 275 -4.27 -11.52 0.80
N GLY A 276 -3.51 -11.41 1.89
CA GLY A 276 -2.92 -12.53 2.60
C GLY A 276 -1.75 -13.12 1.82
N TRP A 277 -1.56 -14.43 1.95
CA TRP A 277 -0.54 -15.18 1.22
C TRP A 277 -0.97 -15.40 -0.23
N VAL A 278 -0.23 -14.84 -1.18
CA VAL A 278 -0.49 -14.97 -2.62
C VAL A 278 0.75 -15.41 -3.38
N GLN A 279 0.56 -16.18 -4.46
CA GLN A 279 1.62 -16.45 -5.42
C GLN A 279 1.69 -15.32 -6.44
N PRO A 280 2.90 -14.97 -6.93
CA PRO A 280 3.01 -14.13 -8.12
C PRO A 280 2.24 -14.78 -9.28
N PRO A 281 1.27 -14.08 -9.90
CA PRO A 281 0.45 -14.67 -10.93
C PRO A 281 1.20 -14.85 -12.24
N GLU A 282 0.66 -15.67 -13.15
CA GLU A 282 1.11 -15.70 -14.54
C GLU A 282 0.53 -14.50 -15.30
N LEU A 283 1.37 -13.84 -16.10
CA LEU A 283 0.97 -12.69 -16.92
C LEU A 283 0.81 -13.12 -18.38
N SER A 284 -0.13 -12.50 -19.09
CA SER A 284 -0.26 -12.68 -20.53
C SER A 284 0.89 -11.96 -21.25
N VAL A 285 1.28 -12.44 -22.43
CA VAL A 285 2.28 -11.80 -23.28
C VAL A 285 1.64 -11.43 -24.62
N GLY A 286 1.88 -10.20 -25.07
CA GLY A 286 1.42 -9.72 -26.37
C GLY A 286 0.27 -8.72 -26.29
N ASN A 287 -0.28 -8.40 -27.45
CA ASN A 287 -1.26 -7.32 -27.57
C ASN A 287 -2.66 -7.83 -27.21
N LEU A 288 -3.13 -7.43 -26.03
CA LEU A 288 -4.56 -7.47 -25.71
C LEU A 288 -5.26 -6.25 -26.29
N LYS A 289 -6.56 -6.34 -26.54
CA LYS A 289 -7.37 -5.16 -26.86
C LYS A 289 -7.52 -4.28 -25.61
N ASP A 290 -7.71 -2.97 -25.77
CA ASP A 290 -7.82 -2.04 -24.63
C ASP A 290 -8.92 -2.44 -23.63
N ASN A 291 -10.03 -3.03 -24.11
CA ASN A 291 -11.12 -3.50 -23.25
C ASN A 291 -10.83 -4.81 -22.50
N GLU A 292 -9.71 -5.47 -22.80
CA GLU A 292 -9.23 -6.70 -22.17
C GLU A 292 -8.09 -6.42 -21.17
N VAL A 293 -7.62 -5.18 -21.10
CA VAL A 293 -6.59 -4.72 -20.15
C VAL A 293 -7.25 -4.17 -18.88
N GLN A 294 -6.69 -4.45 -17.71
CA GLN A 294 -7.20 -3.83 -16.48
C GLN A 294 -7.10 -2.31 -16.57
N THR A 295 -8.17 -1.64 -16.17
CA THR A 295 -8.23 -0.17 -16.15
C THR A 295 -7.03 0.40 -15.39
N GLY A 296 -6.33 1.34 -16.02
CA GLY A 296 -5.20 2.03 -15.44
C GLY A 296 -3.86 1.28 -15.53
N TRP A 297 -3.79 0.13 -16.20
CA TRP A 297 -2.52 -0.54 -16.49
C TRP A 297 -1.91 -0.05 -17.80
N ASP A 298 -0.61 0.29 -17.77
CA ASP A 298 0.19 0.63 -18.95
C ASP A 298 1.56 -0.04 -18.83
N VAL A 299 1.99 -0.68 -19.92
CA VAL A 299 3.35 -1.21 -20.05
C VAL A 299 3.93 -0.82 -21.41
N SER A 300 5.18 -0.38 -21.39
CA SER A 300 5.96 -0.09 -22.60
C SER A 300 7.38 -0.61 -22.45
N ALA A 301 8.05 -0.82 -23.59
CA ALA A 301 9.44 -1.24 -23.64
C ALA A 301 10.27 -0.19 -24.40
N GLU A 302 11.42 0.15 -23.84
CA GLU A 302 12.40 1.03 -24.47
C GLU A 302 13.71 0.26 -24.64
N ASP A 303 14.22 0.21 -25.87
CA ASP A 303 15.40 -0.58 -26.21
C ASP A 303 16.68 0.27 -26.13
N TYR A 304 17.68 -0.26 -25.43
CA TYR A 304 19.03 0.30 -25.30
C TYR A 304 20.04 -0.71 -25.85
N ASP A 305 21.30 -0.30 -26.04
CA ASP A 305 22.32 -1.17 -26.64
C ASP A 305 22.51 -2.49 -25.89
N SER A 306 22.55 -2.44 -24.55
CA SER A 306 22.88 -3.60 -23.68
C SER A 306 21.68 -4.18 -22.93
N PHE A 307 20.55 -3.47 -22.89
CA PHE A 307 19.34 -3.89 -22.19
C PHE A 307 18.07 -3.33 -22.82
N THR A 308 16.93 -3.90 -22.45
CA THR A 308 15.60 -3.33 -22.72
C THR A 308 14.98 -2.93 -21.39
N MET A 309 14.49 -1.70 -21.28
CA MET A 309 13.78 -1.22 -20.09
C MET A 309 12.27 -1.39 -20.26
N LEU A 310 11.66 -2.16 -19.37
CA LEU A 310 10.22 -2.28 -19.23
C LEU A 310 9.70 -1.20 -18.28
N HIS A 311 8.95 -0.26 -18.82
CA HIS A 311 8.27 0.80 -18.09
C HIS A 311 6.85 0.34 -17.75
N MET A 312 6.57 0.17 -16.46
CA MET A 312 5.30 -0.34 -15.94
C MET A 312 4.63 0.74 -15.08
N LYS A 313 3.43 1.16 -15.47
CA LYS A 313 2.69 2.23 -14.81
C LYS A 313 1.31 1.74 -14.41
N THR A 314 0.89 2.11 -13.20
CA THR A 314 -0.50 1.97 -12.77
C THR A 314 -1.08 3.35 -12.44
N HIS A 315 -2.18 3.68 -13.08
CA HIS A 315 -3.04 4.82 -12.80
C HIS A 315 -4.25 4.43 -11.94
N ALA A 316 -4.48 3.12 -11.76
CA ALA A 316 -5.45 2.62 -10.81
C ALA A 316 -4.90 2.64 -9.38
N GLN A 317 -5.80 2.83 -8.42
CA GLN A 317 -5.48 2.72 -6.99
C GLN A 317 -5.03 1.29 -6.64
N TYR A 318 -5.71 0.28 -7.19
CA TYR A 318 -5.43 -1.14 -6.96
C TYR A 318 -5.61 -1.97 -8.24
N LEU A 319 -4.55 -2.66 -8.65
CA LEU A 319 -4.63 -3.76 -9.63
C LEU A 319 -5.27 -4.99 -8.98
N ASP A 320 -5.98 -5.79 -9.77
CA ASP A 320 -6.53 -7.07 -9.31
C ASP A 320 -5.56 -8.21 -9.62
N ILE A 321 -5.23 -9.01 -8.61
CA ILE A 321 -4.39 -10.19 -8.81
C ILE A 321 -5.16 -11.32 -9.50
N ASP A 322 -6.48 -11.42 -9.28
CA ASP A 322 -7.32 -12.48 -9.85
C ASP A 322 -7.58 -12.30 -11.36
N ASP A 323 -7.32 -11.10 -11.88
CA ASP A 323 -7.42 -10.75 -13.30
C ASP A 323 -6.02 -10.50 -13.91
N ALA A 324 -4.96 -11.13 -13.40
CA ALA A 324 -3.58 -10.91 -13.85
C ALA A 324 -3.35 -11.18 -15.36
N GLN A 325 -4.16 -12.05 -15.97
CA GLN A 325 -4.20 -12.26 -17.42
C GLN A 325 -4.55 -10.98 -18.22
N LYS A 326 -5.18 -9.99 -17.57
CA LYS A 326 -5.50 -8.66 -18.11
C LYS A 326 -4.39 -7.63 -17.85
N LEU A 327 -3.22 -8.06 -17.38
CA LEU A 327 -2.00 -7.25 -17.20
C LEU A 327 -0.93 -7.74 -18.18
N PRO A 328 -1.09 -7.49 -19.50
CA PRO A 328 -0.18 -8.04 -20.48
C PRO A 328 1.23 -7.47 -20.31
N LEU A 329 2.22 -8.30 -20.63
CA LEU A 329 3.61 -7.93 -20.80
C LEU A 329 3.94 -7.66 -22.26
N VAL A 330 4.85 -6.70 -22.48
CA VAL A 330 5.49 -6.49 -23.77
C VAL A 330 6.56 -7.56 -23.98
N ALA A 331 6.64 -8.09 -25.19
CA ALA A 331 7.71 -9.02 -25.56
C ALA A 331 9.08 -8.32 -25.53
N VAL A 332 10.06 -8.95 -24.89
CA VAL A 332 11.44 -8.44 -24.76
C VAL A 332 12.42 -9.26 -25.60
N PRO A 333 13.48 -8.64 -26.16
CA PRO A 333 14.56 -9.35 -26.83
C PRO A 333 15.28 -10.33 -25.88
N ARG A 334 15.59 -11.53 -26.38
CA ARG A 334 16.24 -12.59 -25.56
C ARG A 334 17.76 -12.44 -25.45
N GLN A 335 18.36 -11.54 -26.22
CA GLN A 335 19.82 -11.37 -26.31
C GLN A 335 20.37 -10.27 -25.40
N LYS A 336 19.50 -9.45 -24.81
CA LYS A 336 19.86 -8.30 -23.98
C LYS A 336 19.33 -8.47 -22.57
N GLY A 337 19.93 -7.79 -21.60
CA GLY A 337 19.37 -7.73 -20.26
C GLY A 337 18.02 -7.03 -20.23
N VAL A 338 17.25 -7.21 -19.16
CA VAL A 338 15.98 -6.51 -18.97
C VAL A 338 15.96 -5.76 -17.64
N ILE A 339 15.56 -4.49 -17.68
CA ILE A 339 15.35 -3.67 -16.51
C ILE A 339 13.85 -3.49 -16.31
N VAL A 340 13.33 -3.84 -15.14
CA VAL A 340 11.94 -3.55 -14.75
C VAL A 340 11.91 -2.24 -13.99
N SER A 341 11.14 -1.26 -14.49
CA SER A 341 10.99 0.06 -13.90
C SER A 341 9.50 0.38 -13.74
N GLY A 342 9.07 0.78 -12.55
CA GLY A 342 7.67 1.10 -12.33
C GLY A 342 7.26 1.13 -10.86
N LYS A 343 6.21 1.90 -10.58
CA LYS A 343 5.54 1.89 -9.27
C LYS A 343 4.42 0.85 -9.29
N ILE A 344 4.78 -0.40 -9.07
CA ILE A 344 3.84 -1.54 -9.11
C ILE A 344 3.88 -2.36 -7.82
N PRO A 345 2.84 -3.16 -7.51
CA PRO A 345 2.84 -4.03 -6.33
C PRO A 345 3.96 -5.08 -6.38
N GLN A 346 4.44 -5.50 -5.20
CA GLN A 346 5.56 -6.45 -5.11
C GLN A 346 5.24 -7.82 -5.73
N TRP A 347 4.00 -8.31 -5.59
CA TRP A 347 3.56 -9.54 -6.25
C TRP A 347 3.71 -9.45 -7.78
N LEU A 348 3.54 -8.25 -8.36
CA LEU A 348 3.68 -8.04 -9.80
C LEU A 348 5.15 -7.98 -10.21
N VAL A 349 6.01 -7.31 -9.41
CA VAL A 349 7.47 -7.34 -9.63
C VAL A 349 7.99 -8.78 -9.66
N MET A 350 7.57 -9.60 -8.69
CA MET A 350 7.96 -11.02 -8.62
C MET A 350 7.46 -11.80 -9.85
N ALA A 351 6.23 -11.56 -10.30
CA ALA A 351 5.64 -12.23 -11.47
C ALA A 351 6.41 -11.92 -12.75
N VAL A 352 6.67 -10.63 -12.99
CA VAL A 352 7.41 -10.15 -14.18
C VAL A 352 8.81 -10.75 -14.20
N ILE A 353 9.52 -10.72 -13.07
CA ILE A 353 10.88 -11.24 -12.99
C ILE A 353 10.91 -12.75 -13.23
N ARG A 354 10.00 -13.52 -12.61
CA ARG A 354 9.91 -14.98 -12.83
C ARG A 354 9.63 -15.34 -14.28
N GLN A 355 8.83 -14.54 -14.98
CA GLN A 355 8.46 -14.81 -16.36
C GLN A 355 9.55 -14.38 -17.36
N VAL A 356 10.27 -13.29 -17.09
CA VAL A 356 11.27 -12.73 -18.00
C VAL A 356 12.66 -13.34 -17.80
N ALA A 357 13.11 -13.48 -16.55
CA ALA A 357 14.49 -13.83 -16.21
C ALA A 357 15.02 -15.15 -16.81
N PRO A 358 14.21 -16.22 -16.96
CA PRO A 358 14.68 -17.44 -17.60
C PRO A 358 15.06 -17.26 -19.08
N GLY A 359 14.48 -16.27 -19.76
CA GLY A 359 14.62 -16.06 -21.20
C GLY A 359 15.67 -15.01 -21.62
N VAL A 360 16.35 -14.37 -20.67
CA VAL A 360 17.29 -13.26 -20.92
C VAL A 360 18.60 -13.44 -20.13
N PRO A 361 19.71 -12.80 -20.55
CA PRO A 361 21.01 -12.99 -19.90
C PRO A 361 21.07 -12.50 -18.45
N TRP A 362 20.33 -11.46 -18.10
CA TRP A 362 20.21 -10.93 -16.74
C TRP A 362 18.97 -10.05 -16.61
N THR A 363 18.46 -9.92 -15.39
CA THR A 363 17.36 -9.00 -15.06
C THR A 363 17.75 -8.09 -13.91
N ALA A 364 17.25 -6.86 -13.95
CA ALA A 364 17.45 -5.86 -12.92
C ALA A 364 16.15 -5.12 -12.61
N VAL A 365 16.07 -4.52 -11.43
CA VAL A 365 14.94 -3.68 -11.01
C VAL A 365 15.45 -2.27 -10.76
N TYR A 366 14.85 -1.28 -11.42
CA TYR A 366 15.19 0.13 -11.24
C TYR A 366 14.71 0.64 -9.88
N GLN A 367 15.60 1.30 -9.14
CA GLN A 367 15.31 1.85 -7.83
C GLN A 367 15.69 3.34 -7.80
N PRO A 368 14.70 4.26 -7.93
CA PRO A 368 14.97 5.70 -8.04
C PRO A 368 15.85 6.27 -6.92
N PRO A 369 15.66 5.90 -5.62
CA PRO A 369 16.55 6.38 -4.55
C PRO A 369 18.02 6.01 -4.71
N LEU A 370 18.34 4.94 -5.45
CA LEU A 370 19.72 4.52 -5.72
C LEU A 370 20.26 5.10 -7.03
N GLY A 371 19.41 5.69 -7.88
CA GLY A 371 19.80 6.17 -9.21
C GLY A 371 20.31 5.06 -10.15
N CYS A 372 20.03 3.80 -9.85
CA CYS A 372 20.54 2.62 -10.56
C CYS A 372 19.45 1.54 -10.68
N ALA A 373 19.64 0.59 -11.59
CA ALA A 373 18.95 -0.69 -11.59
C ALA A 373 19.80 -1.77 -10.93
N VAL A 374 19.26 -2.43 -9.92
CA VAL A 374 19.95 -3.49 -9.18
C VAL A 374 19.72 -4.82 -9.90
N VAL A 375 20.80 -5.50 -10.29
CA VAL A 375 20.73 -6.83 -10.92
C VAL A 375 20.26 -7.86 -9.89
N VAL A 376 19.13 -8.52 -10.15
CA VAL A 376 18.48 -9.45 -9.21
C VAL A 376 18.69 -10.91 -9.60
N HIS A 377 19.00 -11.16 -10.87
CA HIS A 377 19.31 -12.47 -11.41
C HIS A 377 20.20 -12.32 -12.64
N SER A 378 21.15 -13.23 -12.80
CA SER A 378 22.05 -13.26 -13.96
C SER A 378 22.42 -14.67 -14.36
N GLN A 379 22.42 -14.91 -15.66
CA GLN A 379 23.00 -16.07 -16.34
C GLN A 379 24.34 -15.69 -17.02
N ASN A 380 24.80 -14.45 -16.82
CA ASN A 380 25.95 -13.87 -17.49
C ASN A 380 27.04 -13.53 -16.46
N ASP A 381 28.21 -14.17 -16.60
CA ASP A 381 29.36 -14.02 -15.70
C ASP A 381 29.93 -12.58 -15.64
N THR A 382 29.58 -11.72 -16.59
CA THR A 382 30.05 -10.31 -16.64
C THR A 382 29.14 -9.33 -15.91
N VAL A 383 27.87 -9.69 -15.70
CA VAL A 383 26.86 -8.85 -15.03
C VAL A 383 26.40 -9.57 -13.78
N LEU A 384 27.05 -9.28 -12.66
CA LEU A 384 26.83 -10.00 -11.41
C LEU A 384 25.57 -9.53 -10.70
N VAL A 385 24.95 -10.45 -9.95
CA VAL A 385 23.86 -10.13 -9.00
C VAL A 385 24.35 -9.08 -7.99
N GLY A 386 23.46 -8.13 -7.64
CA GLY A 386 23.77 -7.01 -6.75
C GLY A 386 24.49 -5.84 -7.41
N LYS A 387 24.91 -5.97 -8.68
CA LYS A 387 25.50 -4.86 -9.44
C LYS A 387 24.46 -3.76 -9.70
N CYS A 388 24.85 -2.51 -9.52
CA CYS A 388 24.09 -1.34 -9.96
C CYS A 388 24.40 -1.03 -11.43
N ILE A 389 23.38 -1.05 -12.29
CA ILE A 389 23.44 -0.61 -13.69
C ILE A 389 22.91 0.83 -13.77
N PRO A 390 23.70 1.81 -14.26
CA PRO A 390 23.21 3.16 -14.53
C PRO A 390 22.11 3.13 -15.61
N VAL A 391 21.05 3.92 -15.42
CA VAL A 391 19.89 4.03 -16.33
C VAL A 391 19.77 5.46 -16.84
#